data_AF-A0A7Y5NRG6-F1
#
_entry.id   AF-A0A7Y5NRG6-F1
#
_cell.length_a   1.000
_cell.length_b   1.000
_cell.length_c   1.000
_cell.angle_alpha   90.00
_cell.angle_beta   90.00
_cell.angle_gamma   90.00
#
_symmetry.space_group_name_H-M   'P 1'
#
loop_
_entity.id
_entity.type
_entity.pdbx_description
1 polymer ?
#
loop_
_entity_poly.entity_id
_entity_poly.type
_entity_poly.pdbx_seq_one_letter_code
_entity_poly.pdbx_strand_id
1 'polypeptide(L)'
;MTNSDTASSTPAWMAWASAVGLTVAMALVFLVTLSRDAQSTRPVFLGLGALYLVTSVLAVLRYRKRDELHLVKPRGGDLTFGGLVAFLLFGLVFVVHSLVTAPGTPQHGWIIRIYLMMGDPFADNRHLVAAGAALVGLMEELSWRGFVTPMLEERIGVAKGNVVSVLLYTAGHVTTVMALGDPIAGPNPLLPLAALGCGAAWSYLRWRMERMPPVLLSHALFTWMVVEFPLWN
;
A
#
# COMPACT_ATOMS: atom_id res chain seq x y z
N MET A 1 11.82 -16.38 -38.86
CA MET A 1 10.51 -16.14 -38.23
C MET A 1 10.33 -17.17 -37.13
N THR A 2 10.76 -16.84 -35.91
CA THR A 2 10.62 -17.70 -34.75
C THR A 2 9.27 -17.43 -34.10
N ASN A 3 8.46 -18.48 -33.92
CA ASN A 3 7.19 -18.44 -33.19
C ASN A 3 7.39 -17.87 -31.77
N SER A 4 7.22 -16.56 -31.60
CA SER A 4 7.19 -15.87 -30.30
C SER A 4 5.75 -15.64 -29.81
N ASP A 5 4.75 -16.19 -30.50
CA ASP A 5 3.36 -16.05 -30.14
C ASP A 5 2.92 -17.22 -29.28
N THR A 6 2.91 -16.99 -27.97
CA THR A 6 1.83 -17.36 -27.02
C THR A 6 2.37 -17.33 -25.59
N ALA A 7 2.85 -16.18 -25.13
CA ALA A 7 2.72 -15.91 -23.70
C ALA A 7 1.20 -15.86 -23.40
N SER A 8 0.62 -17.01 -23.05
CA SER A 8 -0.82 -17.18 -22.86
C SER A 8 -1.34 -16.06 -21.97
N SER A 9 -2.25 -15.27 -22.50
CA SER A 9 -2.59 -13.93 -22.03
C SER A 9 -3.38 -13.89 -20.73
N THR A 10 -3.03 -14.61 -19.65
CA THR A 10 -3.86 -14.79 -18.42
C THR A 10 -5.31 -15.27 -18.77
N PRO A 11 -6.13 -15.80 -17.88
CA PRO A 11 -7.60 -15.82 -18.13
C PRO A 11 -8.30 -14.58 -17.59
N ALA A 12 -9.37 -14.10 -18.24
CA ALA A 12 -10.05 -12.86 -17.82
C ALA A 12 -10.61 -12.94 -16.40
N TRP A 13 -11.24 -14.07 -16.07
CA TRP A 13 -11.73 -14.33 -14.72
C TRP A 13 -10.60 -14.34 -13.68
N MET A 14 -9.39 -14.79 -14.05
CA MET A 14 -8.26 -14.87 -13.11
C MET A 14 -7.75 -13.48 -12.73
N ALA A 15 -7.73 -12.52 -13.67
CA ALA A 15 -7.36 -11.13 -13.39
C ALA A 15 -8.34 -10.49 -12.39
N TRP A 16 -9.64 -10.59 -12.67
CA TRP A 16 -10.67 -10.02 -11.81
C TRP A 16 -10.77 -10.72 -10.46
N ALA A 17 -10.70 -12.05 -10.43
CA ALA A 17 -10.70 -12.82 -9.18
C ALA A 17 -9.51 -12.48 -8.30
N SER A 18 -8.32 -12.27 -8.87
CA SER A 18 -7.13 -11.86 -8.10
C SER A 18 -7.28 -10.45 -7.55
N ALA A 19 -7.75 -9.50 -8.36
CA ALA A 19 -7.91 -8.10 -7.96
C ALA A 19 -9.00 -7.94 -6.88
N VAL A 20 -10.19 -8.50 -7.10
CA VAL A 20 -11.30 -8.48 -6.14
C VAL A 20 -10.96 -9.32 -4.90
N GLY A 21 -10.34 -10.49 -5.10
CA GLY A 21 -9.92 -11.37 -4.02
C GLY A 21 -8.94 -10.68 -3.07
N LEU A 22 -7.91 -10.01 -3.59
CA LEU A 22 -6.97 -9.25 -2.76
C LEU A 22 -7.65 -8.06 -2.06
N THR A 23 -8.56 -7.36 -2.75
CA THR A 23 -9.36 -6.27 -2.17
C THR A 23 -10.17 -6.75 -0.95
N VAL A 24 -10.93 -7.84 -1.13
CA VAL A 24 -11.79 -8.42 -0.10
C VAL A 24 -10.94 -8.99 1.04
N ALA A 25 -9.85 -9.70 0.74
CA ALA A 25 -8.96 -10.24 1.75
C ALA A 25 -8.35 -9.14 2.63
N MET A 26 -7.89 -8.04 2.03
CA MET A 26 -7.38 -6.88 2.77
C MET A 26 -8.47 -6.25 3.66
N ALA A 27 -9.67 -6.04 3.12
CA ALA A 27 -10.79 -5.50 3.88
C ALA A 27 -11.17 -6.39 5.08
N LEU A 28 -11.15 -7.72 4.90
CA LEU A 28 -11.39 -8.69 5.96
C LEU A 28 -10.29 -8.71 7.01
N VAL A 29 -9.01 -8.60 6.61
CA VAL A 29 -7.90 -8.47 7.56
C VAL A 29 -8.12 -7.25 8.44
N PHE A 30 -8.42 -6.08 7.87
CA PHE A 30 -8.74 -4.90 8.67
C PHE A 30 -9.96 -5.09 9.56
N LEU A 31 -11.05 -5.66 9.04
CA LEU A 31 -12.28 -5.87 9.84
C LEU A 31 -12.03 -6.78 11.05
N VAL A 32 -11.25 -7.85 10.88
CA VAL A 32 -10.94 -8.80 11.96
C VAL A 32 -9.95 -8.20 12.94
N THR A 33 -8.85 -7.63 12.44
CA THR A 33 -7.72 -7.17 13.28
C THR A 33 -8.01 -5.84 13.98
N LEU A 34 -8.90 -5.00 13.45
CA LEU A 34 -9.31 -3.74 14.07
C LEU A 34 -10.62 -3.84 14.86
N SER A 35 -11.18 -5.05 15.01
CA SER A 35 -12.34 -5.27 15.88
C SER A 35 -11.98 -4.95 17.36
N ARG A 36 -12.96 -4.46 18.13
CA ARG A 36 -12.81 -3.54 19.27
C ARG A 36 -11.83 -3.92 20.40
N ASP A 37 -11.42 -5.17 20.52
CA ASP A 37 -10.50 -5.64 21.56
C ASP A 37 -9.09 -5.98 21.05
N ALA A 38 -8.87 -5.89 19.74
CA ALA A 38 -7.63 -6.32 19.06
C ALA A 38 -6.79 -5.15 18.51
N GLN A 39 -6.97 -3.92 19.01
CA GLN A 39 -6.15 -2.74 18.70
C GLN A 39 -4.70 -2.86 19.23
N SER A 40 -4.06 -3.97 18.91
CA SER A 40 -2.63 -4.16 19.06
C SER A 40 -2.01 -4.17 17.67
N THR A 41 -0.79 -3.66 17.60
CA THR A 41 0.04 -3.61 16.41
C THR A 41 0.17 -4.96 15.71
N ARG A 42 0.29 -6.05 16.50
CA ARG A 42 0.76 -7.36 16.00
C ARG A 42 -0.23 -8.06 15.06
N PRO A 43 -1.53 -8.22 15.39
CA PRO A 43 -2.49 -8.86 14.50
C PRO A 43 -2.61 -8.17 13.14
N VAL A 44 -2.59 -6.82 13.10
CA VAL A 44 -2.63 -6.06 11.84
C VAL A 44 -1.42 -6.39 10.97
N PHE A 45 -0.20 -6.28 11.53
CA PHE A 45 1.02 -6.59 10.78
C PHE A 45 1.14 -8.05 10.36
N LEU A 46 0.74 -9.00 11.22
CA LEU A 46 0.74 -10.42 10.87
C LEU A 46 -0.29 -10.74 9.79
N GLY A 47 -1.50 -10.18 9.89
CA GLY A 47 -2.57 -10.40 8.92
C GLY A 47 -2.22 -9.84 7.54
N LEU A 48 -1.81 -8.56 7.48
CA LEU A 48 -1.40 -7.91 6.23
C LEU A 48 -0.10 -8.52 5.70
N GLY A 49 0.87 -8.75 6.57
CA GLY A 49 2.15 -9.36 6.22
C GLY A 49 1.98 -10.75 5.60
N ALA A 50 1.13 -11.61 6.18
CA ALA A 50 0.84 -12.93 5.61
C ALA A 50 0.13 -12.82 4.25
N LEU A 51 -0.88 -11.96 4.14
CA LEU A 51 -1.62 -11.73 2.90
C LEU A 51 -0.69 -11.27 1.76
N TYR A 52 0.14 -10.26 2.03
CA TYR A 52 1.06 -9.72 1.03
C TYR A 52 2.27 -10.61 0.78
N LEU A 53 2.71 -11.42 1.73
CA LEU A 53 3.75 -12.41 1.48
C LEU A 53 3.28 -13.42 0.43
N VAL A 54 2.08 -13.97 0.59
CA VAL A 54 1.52 -14.95 -0.36
C VAL A 54 1.42 -14.32 -1.76
N THR A 55 0.84 -13.13 -1.87
CA THR A 55 0.64 -12.47 -3.17
C THR A 55 1.92 -11.92 -3.78
N SER A 56 2.90 -11.50 -2.98
CA SER A 56 4.25 -11.16 -3.45
C SER A 56 4.99 -12.37 -4.01
N VAL A 57 4.89 -13.54 -3.37
CA VAL A 57 5.45 -14.78 -3.91
C VAL A 57 4.81 -15.11 -5.26
N LEU A 58 3.49 -14.98 -5.39
CA LEU A 58 2.80 -15.16 -6.67
C LEU A 58 3.26 -14.13 -7.73
N ALA A 59 3.50 -12.87 -7.35
CA ALA A 59 4.07 -11.84 -8.22
C ALA A 59 5.43 -12.27 -8.78
N VAL A 60 6.34 -12.70 -7.91
CA VAL A 60 7.69 -13.14 -8.29
C VAL A 60 7.66 -14.40 -9.16
N LEU A 61 6.81 -15.37 -8.83
CA LEU A 61 6.63 -16.58 -9.64
C LEU A 61 6.09 -16.24 -11.03
N ARG A 62 5.16 -15.29 -11.13
CA ARG A 62 4.65 -14.78 -12.41
C ARG A 62 5.78 -14.12 -13.21
N TYR A 63 6.56 -13.23 -12.61
CA TYR A 63 7.70 -12.60 -13.29
C TYR A 63 8.70 -13.63 -13.80
N ARG A 64 9.01 -14.66 -13.00
CA ARG A 64 9.89 -15.75 -13.43
C ARG A 64 9.32 -16.52 -14.61
N LYS A 65 8.03 -16.86 -14.59
CA LYS A 65 7.36 -17.61 -15.67
C LYS A 65 7.34 -16.83 -17.00
N ARG A 66 7.34 -15.49 -16.94
CA ARG A 66 7.26 -14.60 -18.10
C ARG A 66 8.60 -13.99 -18.51
N ASP A 67 9.70 -14.37 -17.88
CA ASP A 67 11.04 -13.78 -18.09
C ASP A 67 11.10 -12.26 -17.81
N GLU A 68 10.24 -11.81 -16.90
CA GLU A 68 10.06 -10.40 -16.50
C GLU A 68 10.81 -10.05 -15.20
N LEU A 69 11.67 -10.94 -14.67
CA LEU A 69 12.44 -10.69 -13.44
C LEU A 69 13.35 -9.46 -13.54
N HIS A 70 13.68 -9.01 -14.75
CA HIS A 70 14.43 -7.78 -14.98
C HIS A 70 13.69 -6.51 -14.52
N LEU A 71 12.36 -6.58 -14.30
CA LEU A 71 11.54 -5.47 -13.79
C LEU A 71 11.71 -5.23 -12.29
N VAL A 72 12.14 -6.24 -11.53
CA VAL A 72 12.37 -6.15 -10.07
C VAL A 72 13.85 -6.00 -9.71
N LYS A 73 14.75 -6.06 -10.69
CA LYS A 73 16.19 -5.86 -10.46
C LYS A 73 16.49 -4.38 -10.20
N PRO A 74 17.20 -4.06 -9.09
CA PRO A 74 17.66 -2.70 -8.84
C PRO A 74 18.55 -2.16 -9.97
N ARG A 75 18.45 -0.87 -10.22
CA ARG A 75 19.20 -0.10 -11.21
C ARG A 75 19.67 1.22 -10.59
N GLY A 76 20.62 1.87 -11.25
CA GLY A 76 21.05 3.21 -10.89
C GLY A 76 19.86 4.17 -10.78
N GLY A 77 19.88 5.01 -9.74
CA GLY A 77 18.86 6.02 -9.45
C GLY A 77 17.60 5.54 -8.74
N ASP A 78 17.39 4.23 -8.57
CA ASP A 78 16.17 3.71 -7.90
C ASP A 78 15.99 4.25 -6.49
N LEU A 79 17.07 4.27 -5.70
CA LEU A 79 17.06 4.81 -4.34
C LEU A 79 16.75 6.32 -4.34
N THR A 80 17.33 7.07 -5.27
CA THR A 80 17.11 8.52 -5.39
C THR A 80 15.66 8.83 -5.73
N PHE A 81 15.09 8.18 -6.75
CA PHE A 81 13.69 8.39 -7.14
C PHE A 81 12.73 7.89 -6.07
N GLY A 82 12.97 6.70 -5.50
CA GLY A 82 12.15 6.15 -4.43
C GLY A 82 12.14 7.06 -3.20
N GLY A 83 13.32 7.49 -2.75
CA GLY A 83 13.46 8.41 -1.62
C GLY A 83 12.84 9.78 -1.87
N LEU A 84 13.05 10.37 -3.06
CA LEU A 84 12.44 11.66 -3.41
C LEU A 84 10.91 11.60 -3.39
N VAL A 85 10.31 10.58 -4.02
CA VAL A 85 8.86 10.42 -4.04
C VAL A 85 8.32 10.15 -2.63
N ALA A 86 9.01 9.33 -1.84
CA ALA A 86 8.64 9.10 -0.45
C ALA A 86 8.63 10.41 0.36
N PHE A 87 9.68 11.23 0.21
CA PHE A 87 9.81 12.51 0.90
C PHE A 87 8.71 13.49 0.50
N LEU A 88 8.39 13.58 -0.80
CA LEU A 88 7.31 14.43 -1.30
C LEU A 88 5.94 13.97 -0.77
N LEU A 89 5.67 12.66 -0.76
CA LEU A 89 4.43 12.12 -0.20
C LEU A 89 4.34 12.37 1.31
N PHE A 90 5.43 12.17 2.06
CA PHE A 90 5.47 12.48 3.48
C PHE A 90 5.21 13.97 3.74
N GLY A 91 5.85 14.86 2.98
CA GLY A 91 5.60 16.30 3.05
C GLY A 91 4.14 16.66 2.73
N LEU A 92 3.51 16.00 1.76
CA LEU A 92 2.10 16.19 1.46
C LEU A 92 1.20 15.77 2.63
N VAL A 93 1.47 14.61 3.25
CA VAL A 93 0.71 14.17 4.43
C VAL A 93 0.93 15.12 5.61
N PHE A 94 2.14 15.64 5.79
CA PHE A 94 2.44 16.65 6.80
C PHE A 94 1.59 17.92 6.58
N VAL A 95 1.50 18.42 5.33
CA VAL A 95 0.65 19.57 4.99
C VAL A 95 -0.82 19.27 5.27
N VAL A 96 -1.34 18.10 4.86
CA VAL A 96 -2.72 17.70 5.18
C VAL A 96 -2.94 17.65 6.69
N HIS A 97 -1.96 17.14 7.45
CA HIS A 97 -2.04 17.12 8.90
C HIS A 97 -2.14 18.53 9.47
N SER A 98 -1.23 19.44 9.09
CA SER A 98 -1.23 20.82 9.59
C SER A 98 -2.51 21.59 9.27
N LEU A 99 -3.23 21.22 8.20
CA LEU A 99 -4.44 21.91 7.76
C LEU A 99 -5.74 21.26 8.26
N VAL A 100 -5.77 19.94 8.44
CA VAL A 100 -7.00 19.18 8.69
C VAL A 100 -7.03 18.57 10.08
N THR A 101 -5.92 17.98 10.54
CA THR A 101 -5.86 17.17 11.76
C THR A 101 -4.90 17.73 12.81
N ALA A 102 -4.64 19.04 12.73
CA ALA A 102 -3.81 19.78 13.67
C ALA A 102 -4.38 19.72 15.10
N PRO A 103 -3.53 19.81 16.14
CA PRO A 103 -3.98 19.86 17.52
C PRO A 103 -5.05 20.95 17.74
N GLY A 104 -6.11 20.61 18.46
CA GLY A 104 -7.25 21.50 18.72
C GLY A 104 -8.44 21.35 17.77
N THR A 105 -8.32 20.58 16.68
CA THR A 105 -9.47 20.20 15.84
C THR A 105 -10.07 18.86 16.29
N PRO A 106 -11.37 18.61 16.08
CA PRO A 106 -11.94 17.27 16.28
C PRO A 106 -11.18 16.18 15.50
N GLN A 107 -10.81 16.49 14.25
CA GLN A 107 -10.14 15.56 13.33
C GLN A 107 -8.73 15.15 13.79
N HIS A 108 -8.14 15.82 14.78
CA HIS A 108 -6.94 15.34 15.44
C HIS A 108 -7.09 13.91 15.99
N GLY A 109 -8.30 13.56 16.47
CA GLY A 109 -8.63 12.21 16.91
C GLY A 109 -8.44 11.14 15.83
N TRP A 110 -8.64 11.48 14.54
CA TRP A 110 -8.42 10.54 13.44
C TRP A 110 -6.96 10.10 13.31
N ILE A 111 -6.02 11.03 13.49
CA ILE A 111 -4.58 10.71 13.46
C ILE A 111 -4.18 9.87 14.68
N ILE A 112 -4.67 10.23 15.86
CA ILE A 112 -4.41 9.47 17.09
C ILE A 112 -4.83 8.01 16.92
N ARG A 113 -6.01 7.74 16.34
CA ARG A 113 -6.49 6.37 16.11
C ARG A 113 -5.58 5.56 15.18
N ILE A 114 -5.01 6.20 14.16
CA ILE A 114 -4.04 5.54 13.26
C ILE A 114 -2.74 5.20 13.99
N TYR A 115 -2.21 6.12 14.81
CA TYR A 115 -0.99 5.85 15.57
C TYR A 115 -1.21 4.79 16.65
N LEU A 116 -2.34 4.82 17.37
CA LEU A 116 -2.67 3.79 18.36
C LEU A 116 -2.77 2.38 17.75
N MET A 117 -3.26 2.26 16.51
CA MET A 117 -3.24 1.00 15.77
C MET A 117 -1.81 0.46 15.57
N MET A 118 -0.83 1.35 15.42
CA MET A 118 0.58 0.99 15.22
C MET A 118 1.33 0.75 16.54
N GLY A 119 0.72 1.06 17.70
CA GLY A 119 1.30 0.85 19.03
C GLY A 119 1.69 2.17 19.69
N ASP A 120 2.57 2.10 20.70
CA ASP A 120 3.08 3.30 21.37
C ASP A 120 4.11 4.02 20.47
N PRO A 121 3.80 5.25 19.97
CA PRO A 121 4.70 6.00 19.10
C PRO A 121 5.97 6.50 19.81
N PHE A 122 6.00 6.45 21.15
CA PHE A 122 7.12 6.91 21.97
C PHE A 122 7.98 5.76 22.53
N ALA A 123 7.65 4.51 22.21
CA ALA A 123 8.42 3.38 22.68
C ALA A 123 9.81 3.30 22.02
N ASP A 124 10.82 2.88 22.79
CA ASP A 124 12.21 2.71 22.31
C ASP A 124 12.32 1.74 21.12
N ASN A 125 11.37 0.83 20.98
CA ASN A 125 11.33 -0.17 19.90
C ASN A 125 10.56 0.29 18.66
N ARG A 126 10.12 1.55 18.57
CA ARG A 126 9.36 2.06 17.42
C ARG A 126 10.06 1.85 16.08
N HIS A 127 11.40 1.91 16.06
CA HIS A 127 12.21 1.67 14.86
C HIS A 127 11.96 0.27 14.27
N LEU A 128 11.70 -0.73 15.12
CA LEU A 128 11.37 -2.09 14.69
C LEU A 128 9.95 -2.16 14.10
N VAL A 129 9.01 -1.41 14.67
CA VAL A 129 7.65 -1.27 14.12
C VAL A 129 7.71 -0.58 12.76
N ALA A 130 8.49 0.49 12.64
CA ALA A 130 8.70 1.23 11.39
C ALA A 130 9.34 0.33 10.32
N ALA A 131 10.35 -0.47 10.67
CA ALA A 131 10.96 -1.44 9.76
C ALA A 131 9.98 -2.54 9.33
N GLY A 132 9.16 -3.06 10.25
CA GLY A 132 8.10 -4.01 9.94
C GLY A 132 7.05 -3.42 9.00
N ALA A 133 6.65 -2.17 9.22
CA ALA A 133 5.72 -1.46 8.37
C ALA A 133 6.29 -1.18 6.97
N ALA A 134 7.56 -0.81 6.88
CA ALA A 134 8.27 -0.67 5.61
C ALA A 134 8.29 -1.97 4.81
N LEU A 135 8.54 -3.10 5.48
CA LEU A 135 8.52 -4.42 4.84
C LEU A 135 7.12 -4.79 4.32
N VAL A 136 6.08 -4.52 5.12
CA VAL A 136 4.68 -4.70 4.68
C VAL A 136 4.37 -3.81 3.48
N GLY A 137 4.75 -2.53 3.49
CA GLY A 137 4.56 -1.62 2.35
C GLY A 137 5.27 -2.10 1.08
N LEU A 138 6.47 -2.67 1.19
CA LEU A 138 7.18 -3.27 0.05
C LEU A 138 6.41 -4.45 -0.54
N MET A 139 5.94 -5.37 0.31
CA MET A 139 5.15 -6.53 -0.14
C MET A 139 3.80 -6.09 -0.71
N GLU A 140 3.18 -5.06 -0.15
CA GLU A 140 1.95 -4.48 -0.65
C GLU A 140 2.13 -3.95 -2.08
N GLU A 141 3.23 -3.24 -2.37
CA GLU A 141 3.53 -2.81 -3.74
C GLU A 141 3.81 -3.99 -4.69
N LEU A 142 4.53 -5.03 -4.27
CA LEU A 142 4.68 -6.23 -5.10
C LEU A 142 3.33 -6.89 -5.40
N SER A 143 2.41 -6.86 -4.45
CA SER A 143 1.07 -7.45 -4.60
C SER A 143 0.18 -6.63 -5.52
N TRP A 144 0.12 -5.32 -5.33
CA TRP A 144 -0.75 -4.45 -6.13
C TRP A 144 -0.13 -4.06 -7.47
N ARG A 145 1.10 -3.55 -7.46
CA ARG A 145 1.78 -3.03 -8.66
C ARG A 145 2.54 -4.12 -9.39
N GLY A 146 3.02 -5.14 -8.66
CA GLY A 146 3.73 -6.27 -9.25
C GLY A 146 2.85 -7.41 -9.76
N PHE A 147 1.66 -7.61 -9.16
CA PHE A 147 0.78 -8.73 -9.51
C PHE A 147 -0.57 -8.27 -10.07
N VAL A 148 -1.39 -7.55 -9.28
CA VAL A 148 -2.77 -7.18 -9.69
C VAL A 148 -2.79 -6.24 -10.89
N THR A 149 -2.01 -5.16 -10.85
CA THR A 149 -2.05 -4.13 -11.90
C THR A 149 -1.70 -4.69 -13.28
N PRO A 150 -0.58 -5.42 -13.49
CA PRO A 150 -0.28 -6.00 -14.81
C PRO A 150 -1.38 -6.93 -15.33
N MET A 151 -2.04 -7.69 -14.46
CA MET A 151 -3.16 -8.55 -14.87
C MET A 151 -4.37 -7.76 -15.37
N LEU A 152 -4.63 -6.58 -14.78
CA LEU A 152 -5.68 -5.68 -15.23
C LEU A 152 -5.26 -4.92 -16.51
N GLU A 153 -4.00 -4.50 -16.61
CA GLU A 153 -3.46 -3.83 -17.79
C GLU A 153 -3.58 -4.72 -19.04
N GLU A 154 -3.29 -6.02 -18.92
CA GLU A 154 -3.49 -7.03 -19.98
C GLU A 154 -4.95 -7.13 -20.45
N ARG A 155 -5.93 -6.67 -19.66
CA ARG A 155 -7.37 -6.82 -19.95
C ARG A 155 -8.02 -5.59 -20.50
N ILE A 156 -7.76 -4.48 -19.84
CA ILE A 156 -8.49 -3.23 -20.09
C ILE A 156 -7.55 -2.11 -20.53
N GLY A 157 -6.28 -2.43 -20.78
CA GLY A 157 -5.24 -1.50 -21.18
C GLY A 157 -4.55 -0.81 -20.00
N VAL A 158 -3.37 -0.24 -20.26
CA VAL A 158 -2.48 0.31 -19.22
C VAL A 158 -3.18 1.35 -18.36
N ALA A 159 -3.75 2.40 -18.96
CA ALA A 159 -4.37 3.49 -18.22
C ALA A 159 -5.56 3.03 -17.36
N LYS A 160 -6.50 2.28 -17.95
CA LYS A 160 -7.69 1.79 -17.22
C LYS A 160 -7.32 0.76 -16.15
N GLY A 161 -6.34 -0.11 -16.44
CA GLY A 161 -5.83 -1.09 -15.49
C GLY A 161 -5.24 -0.44 -14.25
N ASN A 162 -4.44 0.62 -14.42
CA ASN A 162 -3.91 1.40 -13.30
C ASN A 162 -5.02 2.07 -12.48
N VAL A 163 -5.96 2.76 -13.14
CA VAL A 163 -7.08 3.42 -12.43
C VAL A 163 -7.91 2.41 -11.63
N VAL A 164 -8.31 1.29 -12.25
CA VAL A 164 -9.08 0.25 -11.57
C VAL A 164 -8.29 -0.35 -10.42
N SER A 165 -6.99 -0.61 -10.57
CA SER A 165 -6.16 -1.12 -9.48
C SER A 165 -6.09 -0.15 -8.30
N VAL A 166 -5.96 1.16 -8.54
CA VAL A 166 -5.95 2.18 -7.48
C VAL A 166 -7.29 2.24 -6.76
N LEU A 167 -8.40 2.17 -7.50
CA LEU A 167 -9.75 2.19 -6.92
C LEU A 167 -10.01 0.93 -6.07
N LEU A 168 -9.59 -0.24 -6.54
CA LEU A 168 -9.71 -1.49 -5.78
C LEU A 168 -8.83 -1.50 -4.52
N TYR A 169 -7.60 -1.02 -4.64
CA TYR A 169 -6.70 -0.81 -3.50
C TYR A 169 -7.32 0.13 -2.45
N THR A 170 -7.89 1.25 -2.90
CA THR A 170 -8.63 2.19 -2.04
C THR A 170 -9.85 1.52 -1.40
N ALA A 171 -10.61 0.75 -2.17
CA ALA A 171 -11.82 0.07 -1.70
C ALA A 171 -11.52 -0.91 -0.55
N GLY A 172 -10.40 -1.64 -0.60
CA GLY A 172 -10.05 -2.55 0.47
C GLY A 172 -9.66 -1.85 1.79
N HIS A 173 -9.38 -0.54 1.75
CA HIS A 173 -9.17 0.28 2.95
C HIS A 173 -10.46 0.84 3.54
N VAL A 174 -11.61 0.76 2.85
CA VAL A 174 -12.87 1.40 3.29
C VAL A 174 -13.35 0.88 4.65
N THR A 175 -13.05 -0.37 5.01
CA THR A 175 -13.41 -0.91 6.34
C THR A 175 -12.71 -0.17 7.49
N THR A 176 -11.57 0.45 7.24
CA THR A 176 -10.85 1.26 8.24
C THR A 176 -11.60 2.52 8.63
N VAL A 177 -12.53 3.01 7.79
CA VAL A 177 -13.30 4.25 8.05
C VAL A 177 -14.08 4.18 9.34
N MET A 178 -14.78 3.07 9.54
CA MET A 178 -15.56 2.85 10.75
C MET A 178 -14.71 2.24 11.86
N ALA A 179 -13.75 1.37 11.51
CA ALA A 179 -12.91 0.69 12.49
C ALA A 179 -11.96 1.65 13.24
N LEU A 180 -11.48 2.69 12.57
CA LEU A 180 -10.61 3.73 13.15
C LEU A 180 -11.35 5.04 13.42
N GLY A 181 -12.69 5.00 13.46
CA GLY A 181 -13.51 6.15 13.78
C GLY A 181 -13.25 6.67 15.20
N ASP A 182 -13.49 7.95 15.42
CA ASP A 182 -13.33 8.60 16.71
C ASP A 182 -14.70 9.03 17.29
N PRO A 183 -14.93 8.93 18.62
CA PRO A 183 -16.20 9.32 19.22
C PRO A 183 -16.59 10.78 19.01
N ILE A 184 -15.62 11.68 18.84
CA ILE A 184 -15.86 13.12 18.64
C ILE A 184 -15.80 13.45 17.15
N ALA A 185 -14.78 12.96 16.44
CA ALA A 185 -14.58 13.30 15.03
C ALA A 185 -15.43 12.48 14.05
N GLY A 186 -16.02 11.38 14.50
CA GLY A 186 -16.79 10.46 13.67
C GLY A 186 -15.91 9.53 12.80
N PRO A 187 -16.46 9.03 11.67
CA PRO A 187 -15.74 8.13 10.76
C PRO A 187 -14.42 8.71 10.27
N ASN A 188 -13.39 7.88 10.13
CA ASN A 188 -12.01 8.29 9.84
C ASN A 188 -11.61 7.99 8.37
N PRO A 189 -11.68 8.97 7.45
CA PRO A 189 -11.43 8.73 6.03
C PRO A 189 -9.94 8.72 5.65
N LEU A 190 -9.02 8.93 6.61
CA LEU A 190 -7.62 9.24 6.29
C LEU A 190 -6.92 8.10 5.56
N LEU A 191 -7.07 6.84 5.99
CA LEU A 191 -6.39 5.72 5.32
C LEU A 191 -6.89 5.47 3.89
N PRO A 192 -8.21 5.44 3.59
CA PRO A 192 -8.68 5.37 2.20
C PRO A 192 -8.22 6.55 1.35
N LEU A 193 -8.23 7.78 1.89
CA LEU A 193 -7.76 8.96 1.15
C LEU A 193 -6.26 8.88 0.87
N ALA A 194 -5.46 8.43 1.84
CA ALA A 194 -4.04 8.17 1.67
C ALA A 194 -3.80 7.06 0.64
N ALA A 195 -4.56 5.96 0.70
CA ALA A 195 -4.48 4.86 -0.26
C ALA A 195 -4.82 5.31 -1.69
N LEU A 196 -5.80 6.21 -1.85
CA LEU A 196 -6.14 6.80 -3.14
C LEU A 196 -5.02 7.69 -3.67
N GLY A 197 -4.57 8.66 -2.85
CA GLY A 197 -3.56 9.64 -3.25
C GLY A 197 -2.19 9.03 -3.48
N CYS A 198 -1.65 8.34 -2.47
CA CYS A 198 -0.36 7.63 -2.57
C CYS A 198 -0.46 6.52 -3.62
N GLY A 199 -1.58 5.80 -3.66
CA GLY A 199 -1.74 4.72 -4.61
C GLY A 199 -1.74 5.18 -6.06
N ALA A 200 -2.32 6.35 -6.35
CA ALA A 200 -2.22 6.99 -7.67
C ALA A 200 -0.78 7.42 -7.99
N ALA A 201 -0.07 8.03 -7.03
CA ALA A 201 1.33 8.45 -7.20
C ALA A 201 2.26 7.26 -7.48
N TRP A 202 2.11 6.17 -6.75
CA TRP A 202 2.88 4.94 -6.92
C TRP A 202 2.57 4.21 -8.23
N SER A 203 1.30 4.17 -8.64
CA SER A 203 0.92 3.64 -9.96
C SER A 203 1.51 4.48 -11.09
N TYR A 204 1.49 5.82 -10.96
CA TYR A 204 2.16 6.72 -11.91
C TYR A 204 3.67 6.49 -11.94
N LEU A 205 4.32 6.36 -10.78
CA LEU A 205 5.77 6.11 -10.68
C LEU A 205 6.15 4.80 -11.35
N ARG A 206 5.41 3.72 -11.09
CA ARG A 206 5.62 2.41 -11.75
C ARG A 206 5.47 2.54 -13.26
N TRP A 207 4.41 3.18 -13.73
CA TRP A 207 4.18 3.39 -15.17
C TRP A 207 5.31 4.21 -15.81
N ARG A 208 5.72 5.31 -15.16
CA ARG A 208 6.75 6.21 -15.70
C ARG A 208 8.14 5.59 -15.75
N MET A 209 8.48 4.75 -14.78
CA MET A 209 9.81 4.14 -14.66
C MET A 209 9.89 2.75 -15.31
N GLU A 210 8.75 2.13 -15.61
CA GLU A 210 8.63 0.79 -16.19
C GLU A 210 9.44 -0.27 -15.42
N ARG A 211 9.55 -0.09 -14.10
CA ARG A 211 10.27 -0.98 -13.19
C ARG A 211 9.75 -0.82 -11.76
N MET A 212 9.92 -1.85 -10.95
CA MET A 212 9.38 -1.92 -9.59
C MET A 212 10.21 -1.22 -8.51
N PRO A 213 11.56 -1.28 -8.49
CA PRO A 213 12.32 -0.83 -7.32
C PRO A 213 12.03 0.61 -6.85
N PRO A 214 11.85 1.64 -7.72
CA PRO A 214 11.49 2.98 -7.26
C PRO A 214 10.19 3.01 -6.46
N VAL A 215 9.16 2.28 -6.90
CA VAL A 215 7.86 2.25 -6.20
C VAL A 215 7.92 1.43 -4.93
N LEU A 216 8.63 0.29 -4.94
CA LEU A 216 8.89 -0.53 -3.75
C LEU A 216 9.57 0.28 -2.65
N LEU A 217 10.66 0.97 -3.02
CA LEU A 217 11.43 1.80 -2.09
C LEU A 217 10.63 3.03 -1.64
N SER A 218 9.88 3.67 -2.55
CA SER A 218 9.09 4.85 -2.21
C SER A 218 8.04 4.53 -1.15
N HIS A 219 7.27 3.46 -1.33
CA HIS A 219 6.28 3.09 -0.34
C HIS A 219 6.95 2.65 0.97
N ALA A 220 7.94 1.76 0.93
CA ALA A 220 8.64 1.31 2.13
C ALA A 220 9.21 2.48 2.96
N LEU A 221 9.87 3.43 2.31
CA LEU A 221 10.42 4.62 2.98
C LEU A 221 9.32 5.57 3.47
N PHE A 222 8.26 5.78 2.69
CA PHE A 222 7.13 6.61 3.11
C PHE A 222 6.48 6.06 4.38
N THR A 223 6.15 4.77 4.40
CA THR A 223 5.55 4.11 5.56
C THR A 223 6.50 4.11 6.75
N TRP A 224 7.80 3.86 6.53
CA TRP A 224 8.81 4.00 7.57
C TRP A 224 8.81 5.41 8.17
N MET A 225 8.83 6.47 7.34
CA MET A 225 8.83 7.86 7.81
C MET A 225 7.58 8.21 8.60
N VAL A 226 6.39 7.76 8.17
CA VAL A 226 5.12 8.01 8.89
C VAL A 226 5.15 7.42 10.31
N VAL A 227 5.77 6.26 10.49
CA VAL A 227 5.90 5.61 11.80
C VAL A 227 7.04 6.22 12.62
N GLU A 228 8.18 6.46 11.99
CA GLU A 228 9.40 6.94 12.66
C GLU A 228 9.32 8.40 13.10
N PHE A 229 8.61 9.22 12.33
CA PHE A 229 8.40 10.65 12.58
C PHE A 229 6.90 10.93 12.73
N PRO A 230 6.30 10.62 13.89
CA PRO A 230 4.86 10.73 14.08
C PRO A 230 4.34 12.15 13.85
N LEU A 231 3.26 12.27 13.08
CA LEU A 231 2.51 13.50 12.83
C LEU A 231 1.57 13.88 13.99
N TRP A 232 1.67 13.19 15.12
CA TRP A 232 0.76 13.34 16.26
C TRP A 232 1.08 14.56 17.13
N ASN A 233 2.31 15.09 17.07
CA ASN A 233 2.85 16.05 18.04
C ASN A 233 2.27 17.47 17.93
#